data_AF-A0A7X9A6H9-F1
#
_entry.id   AF-A0A7X9A6H9-F1
#
_cell.length_a   1.000
_cell.length_b   1.000
_cell.length_c   1.000
_cell.angle_alpha   90.00
_cell.angle_beta   90.00
_cell.angle_gamma   90.00
#
_symmetry.space_group_name_H-M   'P 1'
#
loop_
_entity.id
_entity.type
_entity.pdbx_description
1 polymer ?
#
loop_
_entity_poly.entity_id
_entity_poly.type
_entity_poly.pdbx_seq_one_letter_code
_entity_poly.pdbx_strand_id
1 'polypeptide(L)'
;MFQLDFRDRRPIYEQIKDNIKELIISGILKPDERIPSIRELAQTLTINPNTIQKAYKDLEAEGFIYSVRAKGNFVAPINTAANQARRD
;
A
#
# COMPACT_ATOMS: atom_id res chain seq x y z
N MET A 1 -2.76 12.30 4.43
CA MET A 1 -4.08 11.84 4.93
C MET A 1 -4.61 10.85 3.90
N PHE A 2 -5.05 9.67 4.31
CA PHE A 2 -5.63 8.67 3.41
C PHE A 2 -6.95 9.22 2.84
N GLN A 3 -7.05 9.45 1.53
CA GLN A 3 -8.29 9.92 0.90
C GLN A 3 -8.73 8.92 -0.18
N LEU A 4 -9.94 8.40 0.00
CA LEU A 4 -10.63 7.58 -0.98
C LEU A 4 -11.75 8.41 -1.59
N ASP A 5 -11.84 8.41 -2.91
CA ASP A 5 -12.93 9.02 -3.64
C ASP A 5 -13.83 7.93 -4.22
N PHE A 6 -15.02 7.77 -3.64
CA PHE A 6 -16.02 6.80 -4.10
C PHE A 6 -16.73 7.24 -5.39
N ARG A 7 -16.51 8.49 -5.84
CA ARG A 7 -17.01 9.01 -7.13
C ARG A 7 -15.99 8.84 -8.25
N ASP A 8 -14.73 8.56 -7.92
CA ASP A 8 -13.71 8.20 -8.90
C ASP A 8 -14.11 6.88 -9.58
N ARG A 9 -13.84 6.79 -10.88
CA ARG A 9 -14.14 5.61 -11.71
C ARG A 9 -13.17 4.46 -11.42
N ARG A 10 -12.01 4.75 -10.82
CA ARG A 10 -11.04 3.73 -10.43
C ARG A 10 -11.55 2.90 -9.26
N PRO A 11 -11.37 1.57 -9.28
CA PRO A 11 -11.69 0.70 -8.17
C PRO A 11 -11.01 1.15 -6.86
N ILE A 12 -11.70 0.97 -5.73
CA ILE A 12 -11.18 1.35 -4.40
C ILE A 12 -9.84 0.68 -4.07
N TYR A 13 -9.60 -0.56 -4.51
CA TYR A 13 -8.31 -1.22 -4.27
C TYR A 13 -7.15 -0.50 -4.97
N GLU A 14 -7.38 0.09 -6.17
CA GLU A 14 -6.36 0.85 -6.88
C GLU A 14 -6.05 2.15 -6.17
N GLN A 15 -7.09 2.85 -5.70
CA GLN A 15 -6.89 4.07 -4.91
C GLN A 15 -6.10 3.79 -3.63
N ILE A 16 -6.39 2.68 -2.92
CA ILE A 16 -5.64 2.28 -1.73
C ILE A 16 -4.19 1.99 -2.08
N LYS A 17 -3.96 1.22 -3.15
CA LYS A 17 -2.62 0.88 -3.65
C LYS A 17 -1.81 2.14 -3.93
N ASP A 18 -2.38 3.07 -4.71
CA ASP A 18 -1.71 4.29 -5.14
C ASP A 18 -1.37 5.20 -3.94
N ASN A 19 -2.31 5.37 -3.00
CA ASN A 19 -2.07 6.13 -1.77
C ASN A 19 -0.89 5.54 -0.96
N ILE A 20 -0.87 4.23 -0.72
CA ILE A 20 0.22 3.59 0.04
C ILE A 20 1.55 3.74 -0.70
N LYS A 21 1.54 3.50 -2.01
CA LYS A 21 2.71 3.65 -2.87
C LYS A 21 3.27 5.07 -2.82
N GLU A 22 2.43 6.09 -2.83
CA GLU A 22 2.84 7.49 -2.69
C GLU A 22 3.46 7.78 -1.32
N LEU A 23 2.88 7.27 -0.23
CA LEU A 23 3.45 7.41 1.12
C LEU A 23 4.83 6.77 1.24
N ILE A 24 5.04 5.64 0.57
CA ILE A 24 6.33 4.95 0.53
C ILE A 24 7.34 5.75 -0.31
N ILE A 25 6.96 6.18 -1.53
CA ILE A 25 7.84 6.93 -2.44
C ILE A 25 8.23 8.29 -1.86
N SER A 26 7.31 8.96 -1.15
CA SER A 26 7.57 10.23 -0.46
C SER A 26 8.43 10.07 0.80
N GLY A 27 8.73 8.83 1.22
CA GLY A 27 9.52 8.54 2.42
C GLY A 27 8.77 8.79 3.74
N ILE A 28 7.45 8.99 3.69
CA ILE A 28 6.61 9.07 4.89
C ILE A 28 6.57 7.70 5.56
N LEU A 29 6.37 6.64 4.79
CA LEU A 29 6.54 5.26 5.23
C LEU A 29 7.97 4.82 4.93
N LYS A 30 8.72 4.43 5.97
CA LYS A 30 10.14 4.09 5.86
C LYS A 30 10.34 2.62 5.52
N PRO A 31 11.48 2.25 4.90
CA PRO A 31 11.88 0.86 4.76
C PRO A 31 11.78 0.08 6.08
N ASP A 32 11.31 -1.16 6.00
CA ASP A 32 11.10 -2.07 7.13
C ASP A 32 10.08 -1.58 8.17
N GLU A 33 9.38 -0.47 7.90
CA GLU A 33 8.28 -0.01 8.74
C GLU A 33 7.07 -0.92 8.57
N ARG A 34 6.44 -1.28 9.69
CA ARG A 34 5.23 -2.10 9.69
C ARG A 34 4.04 -1.27 9.23
N ILE A 35 3.36 -1.73 8.18
CA ILE A 35 2.09 -1.15 7.74
C ILE A 35 0.91 -1.80 8.48
N PRO A 36 -0.26 -1.14 8.52
CA PRO A 36 -1.46 -1.73 9.10
C PRO A 36 -1.76 -3.10 8.49
N SER A 37 -2.27 -4.01 9.31
CA SER A 37 -2.80 -5.27 8.81
C SER A 37 -4.03 -5.03 7.93
N ILE A 38 -4.35 -6.02 7.10
CA ILE A 38 -5.55 -6.01 6.26
C ILE A 38 -6.82 -5.71 7.07
N ARG A 39 -6.92 -6.28 8.28
CA ARG A 39 -8.10 -6.11 9.16
C ARG A 39 -8.14 -4.71 9.79
N GLU A 40 -7.00 -4.22 10.26
CA GLU A 40 -6.92 -2.87 10.84
C GLU A 40 -7.27 -1.81 9.80
N LEU A 41 -6.67 -1.87 8.60
CA LEU A 41 -6.93 -0.89 7.56
C LEU A 41 -8.37 -0.97 7.04
N ALA A 42 -8.93 -2.18 6.91
CA ALA A 42 -10.32 -2.39 6.55
C ALA A 42 -11.28 -1.73 7.56
N GLN A 43 -11.00 -1.85 8.87
CA GLN A 43 -11.79 -1.22 9.92
C GLN A 43 -11.64 0.30 9.89
N THR A 44 -10.41 0.81 9.79
CA THR A 44 -10.15 2.27 9.75
C THR A 44 -10.83 2.94 8.57
N LEU A 45 -10.81 2.31 7.39
CA LEU A 45 -11.39 2.87 6.18
C LEU A 45 -12.86 2.46 5.96
N THR A 46 -13.41 1.57 6.79
CA THR A 46 -14.73 0.95 6.59
C THR A 46 -14.85 0.31 5.19
N ILE A 47 -13.82 -0.43 4.77
CA ILE A 47 -13.73 -1.10 3.46
C ILE A 47 -13.72 -2.62 3.63
N ASN A 48 -14.22 -3.34 2.64
CA ASN A 48 -14.16 -4.79 2.61
C ASN A 48 -12.69 -5.30 2.73
N PRO A 49 -12.37 -6.19 3.69
CA PRO A 49 -11.02 -6.73 3.85
C PRO A 49 -10.43 -7.37 2.59
N ASN A 50 -11.26 -7.93 1.71
CA ASN A 50 -10.80 -8.51 0.45
C ASN A 50 -10.28 -7.44 -0.52
N THR A 51 -10.86 -6.24 -0.49
CA THR A 51 -10.39 -5.09 -1.27
C THR A 51 -9.01 -4.64 -0.79
N ILE A 52 -8.81 -4.58 0.54
CA ILE A 52 -7.48 -4.27 1.11
C ILE A 52 -6.48 -5.36 0.75
N GLN A 53 -6.87 -6.63 0.87
CA GLN A 53 -6.01 -7.76 0.51
C GLN A 53 -5.56 -7.70 -0.95
N LYS A 54 -6.47 -7.33 -1.88
CA LYS A 54 -6.14 -7.15 -3.29
C LYS A 54 -5.09 -6.05 -3.48
N ALA A 55 -5.29 -4.88 -2.86
CA ALA A 55 -4.31 -3.79 -2.90
C ALA A 55 -2.93 -4.21 -2.37
N TYR A 56 -2.89 -4.94 -1.25
CA TYR A 56 -1.64 -5.40 -0.64
C TYR A 56 -0.92 -6.43 -1.50
N LYS A 57 -1.64 -7.39 -2.09
CA LYS A 57 -1.05 -8.36 -3.03
C LYS A 57 -0.43 -7.66 -4.24
N ASP A 58 -1.10 -6.64 -4.76
CA ASP A 58 -0.58 -5.89 -5.91
C ASP A 58 0.67 -5.07 -5.51
N LEU A 59 0.69 -4.44 -4.32
CA LEU A 59 1.89 -3.77 -3.79
C LEU A 59 3.06 -4.73 -3.56
N GLU A 60 2.79 -5.93 -3.06
CA GLU A 60 3.80 -6.96 -2.83
C GLU A 60 4.37 -7.47 -4.17
N ALA A 61 3.51 -7.70 -5.15
CA ALA A 61 3.92 -8.08 -6.51
C ALA A 61 4.75 -6.99 -7.21
N GLU A 62 4.42 -5.72 -6.97
CA GLU A 62 5.20 -4.57 -7.45
C GLU A 62 6.48 -4.32 -6.64
N GLY A 63 6.69 -5.03 -5.52
CA GLY A 63 7.88 -4.92 -4.67
C GLY A 63 7.90 -3.70 -3.75
N PHE A 64 6.75 -3.07 -3.47
CA PHE A 64 6.64 -1.95 -2.53
C PHE A 64 6.54 -2.41 -1.07
N ILE A 65 6.01 -3.60 -0.85
CA ILE A 65 5.85 -4.19 0.49
C ILE A 65 6.29 -5.65 0.47
N TYR A 66 6.51 -6.22 1.64
CA TYR A 66 6.70 -7.66 1.82
C TYR A 66 5.97 -8.15 3.07
N SER A 67 5.52 -9.39 3.02
CA SER A 67 4.89 -10.05 4.16
C SER A 67 5.88 -10.89 4.97
N VAL A 68 5.76 -10.84 6.30
CA VAL A 68 6.49 -11.72 7.21
C VAL A 68 5.49 -12.53 8.01
N ARG A 69 5.57 -13.87 7.86
CA ARG A 69 4.66 -14.82 8.51
C ARG A 69 4.59 -14.54 10.01
N ALA A 70 3.36 -14.41 10.51
CA ALA A 70 3.04 -14.11 11.91
C ALA A 70 3.55 -12.76 12.46
N LYS A 71 4.17 -11.89 11.65
CA LYS A 71 4.62 -10.55 12.07
C LYS A 71 3.89 -9.40 11.39
N GLY A 72 3.37 -9.61 10.19
CA GLY A 72 2.58 -8.61 9.45
C GLY A 72 3.19 -8.26 8.10
N ASN A 73 2.85 -7.07 7.59
CA ASN A 73 3.35 -6.55 6.33
C ASN A 73 4.25 -5.34 6.60
N PHE A 74 5.27 -5.17 5.77
CA PHE A 74 6.32 -4.18 5.96
C PHE A 74 6.65 -3.50 4.63
N VAL A 75 7.10 -2.27 4.69
CA VAL A 75 7.57 -1.52 3.51
C VAL A 75 8.88 -2.11 3.02
N ALA A 76 8.96 -2.46 1.74
CA ALA A 76 10.19 -2.98 1.17
C ALA A 76 11.30 -1.92 1.16
N PRO A 77 12.58 -2.31 1.28
CA PRO A 77 13.70 -1.42 1.03
C PRO A 77 13.75 -1.06 -0.45
N ILE A 78 13.13 0.06 -0.80
CA ILE A 78 13.08 0.60 -2.15
C ILE A 78 14.32 1.46 -2.35
N ASN A 79 15.16 1.10 -3.31
CA ASN A 79 16.18 2.02 -3.79
C ASN A 79 15.47 3.16 -4.56
N THR A 80 15.28 4.30 -3.91
CA THR A 80 14.49 5.43 -4.43
C THR A 80 15.03 5.94 -5.77
N ALA A 81 16.35 5.83 -5.99
CA ALA A 81 17.01 6.21 -7.25
C ALA A 81 16.61 5.32 -8.45
N ALA A 82 16.33 4.03 -8.22
CA ALA A 82 15.94 3.10 -9.28
C ALA A 82 14.45 3.17 -9.64
N ASN A 83 13.60 3.70 -8.75
CA ASN A 83 12.15 3.65 -8.89
C ASN A 83 11.52 4.95 -9.43
N GLN A 84 12.25 6.07 -9.45
CA GLN A 84 11.83 7.26 -10.20
C GLN A 84 11.63 6.96 -11.70
N ALA A 85 12.42 6.03 -12.27
CA ALA A 85 12.31 5.58 -13.66
C ALA A 85 11.07 4.72 -13.97
N ARG A 86 10.25 4.37 -12.96
CA ARG A 86 9.00 3.60 -13.12
C ARG A 86 7.74 4.47 -13.04
N ARG A 87 7.92 5.80 -12.99
CA ARG A 87 6.83 6.78 -13.01
C ARG A 87 6.45 7.27 -14.41
N ASP A 88 7.20 6.86 -15.44
CA ASP A 88 6.98 7.17 -16.86
C ASP A 88 6.27 6.01 -17.58
#